data_AF-A0A0M1P7E6-F1
#
_entry.id   AF-A0A0M1P7E6-F1
#
_cell.length_a   1.000
_cell.length_b   1.000
_cell.length_c   1.000
_cell.angle_alpha   90.00
_cell.angle_beta   90.00
_cell.angle_gamma   90.00
#
_symmetry.space_group_name_H-M   'P 1'
#
loop_
_entity.id
_entity.type
_entity.pdbx_description
1 polymer ?
#
loop_
_entity_poly.entity_id
_entity_poly.type
_entity_poly.pdbx_seq_one_letter_code
_entity_poly.pdbx_strand_id
1 'polypeptide(L)'
;MLKELECYFDCFVGKRTEEIGQVILMKNLYYRKLVNGKRCSFEEMLKSIPDSCRELLFDFEDKVNYQVAFANEIIYRQGLLDGLNFRNTPLNNHVHEHFVGEFEEGNGIR
;
A
#
# COMPACT_ATOMS: atom_id res chain seq x y z
N MET A 1 -13.68 5.52 26.45
CA MET A 1 -13.58 4.11 26.02
C MET A 1 -13.80 3.92 24.52
N LEU A 2 -15.00 4.08 23.94
CA LEU A 2 -15.19 3.80 22.50
C LEU A 2 -14.33 4.71 21.60
N LYS A 3 -14.35 6.02 21.85
CA LYS A 3 -13.54 7.01 21.11
C LYS A 3 -12.03 6.86 21.29
N GLU A 4 -11.60 6.42 22.45
CA GLU A 4 -10.16 6.17 22.73
C GLU A 4 -9.68 4.92 22.01
N LEU A 5 -10.55 3.91 21.91
CA LEU A 5 -10.30 2.69 21.16
C LEU A 5 -10.26 2.96 19.64
N GLU A 6 -11.19 3.76 19.12
CA GLU A 6 -11.18 4.24 17.73
C GLU A 6 -9.89 4.99 17.40
N CYS A 7 -9.50 5.95 18.24
CA CYS A 7 -8.25 6.69 18.09
C CYS A 7 -7.02 5.78 18.11
N TYR A 8 -7.00 4.78 18.99
CA TYR A 8 -5.93 3.78 19.01
C TYR A 8 -5.86 2.98 17.72
N PHE A 9 -7.01 2.54 17.19
CA PHE A 9 -7.08 1.79 15.94
C PHE A 9 -6.59 2.63 14.75
N ASP A 10 -6.99 3.89 14.68
CA ASP A 10 -6.56 4.82 13.65
C ASP A 10 -5.03 4.99 13.67
N CYS A 11 -4.46 5.23 14.85
CA CYS A 11 -3.02 5.33 15.03
C CYS A 11 -2.28 4.03 14.65
N PHE A 12 -2.84 2.87 15.00
CA PHE A 12 -2.23 1.58 14.68
C PHE A 12 -2.22 1.32 13.17
N VAL A 13 -3.37 1.51 12.51
CA VAL A 13 -3.50 1.35 11.05
C VAL A 13 -2.57 2.31 10.32
N GLY A 14 -2.51 3.57 10.73
CA GLY A 14 -1.60 4.56 10.15
C GLY A 14 -0.13 4.12 10.23
N LYS A 15 0.34 3.74 11.42
CA LYS A 15 1.73 3.27 11.62
C LYS A 15 2.05 2.03 10.80
N ARG A 16 1.14 1.06 10.76
CA ARG A 16 1.34 -0.17 9.98
C ARG A 16 1.37 0.09 8.48
N THR A 17 0.51 0.98 8.00
CA THR A 17 0.48 1.38 6.58
C THR A 17 1.82 2.02 6.19
N GLU A 18 2.34 2.93 7.02
CA GLU A 18 3.64 3.56 6.81
C GLU A 18 4.79 2.55 6.82
N GLU A 19 4.84 1.67 7.83
CA GLU A 19 5.89 0.67 7.95
C GLU A 19 5.90 -0.31 6.77
N ILE A 20 4.72 -0.77 6.33
CA ILE A 20 4.63 -1.65 5.16
C ILE A 20 5.08 -0.92 3.90
N GLY A 21 4.68 0.34 3.74
CA GLY A 21 5.13 1.19 2.64
C GLY A 21 6.65 1.31 2.58
N GLN A 22 7.28 1.72 3.70
CA GLN A 22 8.70 2.05 3.73
C GLN A 22 9.61 0.81 3.83
N VAL A 23 9.18 -0.22 4.57
CA VAL A 23 10.05 -1.34 4.95
C VAL A 23 9.79 -2.58 4.09
N ILE A 24 8.56 -2.81 3.65
CA ILE A 24 8.20 -4.02 2.89
C ILE A 24 8.12 -3.73 1.40
N LEU A 25 7.26 -2.79 1.00
CA LEU A 25 7.03 -2.49 -0.42
C LEU A 25 8.29 -1.97 -1.10
N MET A 26 9.05 -1.07 -0.45
CA MET A 26 10.29 -0.55 -1.02
C MET A 26 11.42 -1.59 -1.13
N LYS A 27 11.35 -2.70 -0.39
CA LYS A 27 12.29 -3.83 -0.57
C LYS A 27 11.90 -4.71 -1.76
N ASN A 28 10.61 -4.79 -2.07
CA ASN A 28 10.11 -5.58 -3.20
C ASN A 28 10.61 -4.97 -4.54
N LEU A 29 11.37 -5.77 -5.29
CA LEU A 29 11.98 -5.36 -6.56
C LEU A 29 10.93 -5.01 -7.62
N TYR A 30 9.87 -5.80 -7.70
CA TYR A 30 8.80 -5.60 -8.68
C TYR A 30 8.03 -4.31 -8.39
N TYR A 31 7.68 -4.05 -7.13
CA TYR A 31 7.06 -2.80 -6.71
C TYR A 31 7.92 -1.58 -7.07
N ARG A 32 9.23 -1.61 -6.79
CA ARG A 32 10.15 -0.53 -7.19
C ARG A 32 10.19 -0.31 -8.71
N LYS A 33 10.16 -1.39 -9.50
CA LYS A 33 10.08 -1.29 -10.97
C LYS A 33 8.79 -0.59 -11.40
N LEU A 34 7.64 -0.92 -10.79
CA LEU A 34 6.37 -0.27 -11.08
C LEU A 34 6.38 1.22 -10.70
N VAL A 35 6.89 1.58 -9.52
CA VAL A 35 7.01 2.99 -9.08
C VAL A 35 7.88 3.79 -10.06
N ASN A 36 9.02 3.23 -10.46
CA ASN A 36 9.89 3.87 -11.44
C ASN A 36 9.22 3.99 -12.82
N GLY A 37 8.51 2.94 -13.27
CA GLY A 37 7.76 2.97 -14.51
C GLY A 37 6.70 4.07 -14.54
N LYS A 38 5.88 4.16 -13.48
CA LYS A 38 4.88 5.25 -13.30
C LYS A 38 5.55 6.62 -13.38
N ARG A 39 6.67 6.82 -12.66
CA ARG A 39 7.41 8.09 -12.67
C ARG A 39 7.92 8.45 -14.06
N CYS A 40 8.54 7.51 -14.77
CA CYS A 40 9.02 7.76 -16.13
C CYS A 40 7.88 8.16 -17.07
N SER A 41 6.75 7.43 -17.06
CA SER A 41 5.59 7.78 -17.88
C SER A 41 5.02 9.15 -17.53
N PHE A 42 5.00 9.53 -16.24
CA PHE A 42 4.56 10.84 -15.81
C PHE A 42 5.48 11.98 -16.31
N GLU A 43 6.80 11.78 -16.21
CA GLU A 43 7.79 12.71 -16.75
C GLU A 43 7.67 12.87 -18.28
N GLU A 44 7.37 11.80 -19.01
CA GLU A 44 7.10 11.84 -20.45
C GLU A 44 5.81 12.60 -20.78
N MET A 45 4.74 12.42 -19.99
CA MET A 45 3.51 13.21 -20.12
C MET A 45 3.80 14.70 -19.92
N LEU A 46 4.54 15.08 -18.88
CA LEU A 46 4.89 16.48 -18.61
C LEU A 46 5.67 17.17 -19.75
N LYS A 47 6.49 16.41 -20.48
CA LYS A 47 7.26 16.91 -21.64
C LYS A 47 6.41 17.06 -22.89
N SER A 48 5.33 16.29 -23.02
CA SER A 48 4.50 16.23 -24.22
C SER A 48 3.25 17.12 -24.17
N ILE A 49 2.78 17.48 -22.97
CA ILE A 49 1.61 18.36 -22.82
C ILE A 49 1.99 19.85 -22.79
N PRO A 50 1.10 20.74 -23.24
CA PRO A 50 1.25 22.19 -23.03
C PRO A 50 1.27 22.56 -21.54
N ASP A 51 1.98 23.65 -21.21
CA ASP A 51 2.08 24.15 -19.83
C ASP A 51 0.71 24.44 -19.19
N SER A 52 -0.26 24.91 -19.99
CA SER A 52 -1.63 25.19 -19.54
C SER A 52 -2.40 23.95 -19.06
N CYS A 53 -1.95 22.74 -19.41
CA CYS A 53 -2.57 21.48 -18.99
C CYS A 53 -1.86 20.83 -17.81
N ARG A 54 -0.70 21.34 -17.37
CA ARG A 54 0.10 20.71 -16.31
C ARG A 54 -0.60 20.70 -14.96
N GLU A 55 -1.27 21.79 -14.59
CA GLU A 55 -2.03 21.84 -13.32
C GLU A 55 -3.11 20.76 -13.26
N LEU A 56 -3.81 20.51 -14.37
CA LEU A 56 -4.81 19.44 -14.45
C LEU A 56 -4.17 18.05 -14.31
N LEU A 57 -2.99 17.84 -14.88
CA LEU A 57 -2.25 16.58 -14.75
C LEU A 57 -1.78 16.35 -13.29
N PHE A 58 -1.29 17.40 -12.62
CA PHE A 58 -0.91 17.32 -11.21
C PHE A 58 -2.12 17.04 -10.31
N ASP A 59 -3.23 17.77 -10.51
CA ASP A 59 -4.49 17.54 -9.77
C ASP A 59 -5.03 16.12 -9.99
N PHE A 60 -4.90 15.58 -11.20
CA PHE A 60 -5.21 14.17 -11.47
C PHE A 60 -4.31 13.21 -10.68
N GLU A 61 -2.99 13.42 -10.69
CA GLU A 61 -2.05 12.58 -9.94
C GLU A 61 -2.34 12.61 -8.43
N ASP A 62 -2.59 13.79 -7.87
CA ASP A 62 -2.93 13.97 -6.46
C ASP A 62 -4.21 13.22 -6.09
N LYS A 63 -5.25 13.31 -6.91
CA LYS A 63 -6.51 12.59 -6.69
C LYS A 63 -6.35 11.08 -6.75
N VAL A 64 -5.56 10.57 -7.71
CA VAL A 64 -5.26 9.14 -7.80
C VAL A 64 -4.48 8.67 -6.57
N ASN A 65 -3.47 9.43 -6.15
CA ASN A 65 -2.68 9.08 -4.96
C ASN A 65 -3.53 9.10 -3.69
N TYR A 66 -4.40 10.10 -3.53
CA TYR A 66 -5.34 10.18 -2.42
C TYR A 66 -6.34 9.01 -2.41
N GLN A 67 -6.89 8.66 -3.58
CA GLN A 67 -7.79 7.51 -3.73
C GLN A 67 -7.12 6.21 -3.29
N VAL A 68 -5.87 5.97 -3.70
CA VAL A 68 -5.11 4.77 -3.32
C VAL A 68 -4.80 4.77 -1.82
N ALA A 69 -4.42 5.91 -1.24
CA ALA A 69 -4.17 6.03 0.19
C ALA A 69 -5.44 5.69 1.01
N PHE A 70 -6.59 6.22 0.60
CA PHE A 70 -7.87 5.94 1.25
C PHE A 70 -8.30 4.47 1.09
N ALA A 71 -8.10 3.87 -0.09
CA ALA A 71 -8.35 2.45 -0.31
C ALA A 71 -7.48 1.56 0.60
N ASN A 72 -6.20 1.89 0.76
CA ASN A 72 -5.30 1.18 1.66
C ASN A 72 -5.78 1.27 3.11
N GLU A 73 -6.23 2.45 3.56
CA GLU A 73 -6.79 2.62 4.90
C GLU A 73 -7.99 1.69 5.13
N ILE A 74 -8.93 1.63 4.18
CA ILE A 74 -10.08 0.72 4.25
C ILE A 74 -9.63 -0.74 4.33
N ILE A 75 -8.69 -1.16 3.48
CA ILE A 75 -8.16 -2.52 3.45
C ILE A 75 -7.53 -2.89 4.79
N TYR A 76 -6.71 -2.02 5.38
CA TYR A 76 -6.07 -2.30 6.66
C TYR A 76 -7.06 -2.31 7.83
N ARG A 77 -8.04 -1.40 7.85
CA ARG A 77 -9.12 -1.42 8.84
C ARG A 77 -9.90 -2.73 8.77
N GLN A 78 -10.30 -3.13 7.56
CA GLN A 78 -11.03 -4.38 7.37
C GLN A 78 -10.17 -5.60 7.74
N GLY A 79 -8.92 -5.65 7.28
CA GLY A 79 -8.01 -6.75 7.61
C GLY A 79 -7.74 -6.90 9.11
N LEU A 80 -7.69 -5.79 9.85
CA LEU A 80 -7.59 -5.83 11.31
C LEU A 80 -8.85 -6.42 11.96
N LEU A 81 -10.04 -5.98 11.53
CA LEU A 81 -11.32 -6.52 12.01
C LEU A 81 -11.45 -8.02 11.69
N ASP A 82 -11.08 -8.42 10.49
CA ASP A 82 -11.08 -9.82 10.05
C ASP A 82 -10.13 -10.65 10.92
N GLY A 83 -8.93 -10.14 11.20
CA GLY A 83 -7.96 -10.79 12.09
C GLY A 83 -8.46 -10.98 13.54
N LEU A 84 -9.23 -10.02 14.07
CA LEU A 84 -9.88 -10.14 15.37
C LEU A 84 -11.01 -11.19 15.35
N ASN A 85 -11.79 -11.23 14.27
CA ASN A 85 -12.87 -12.20 14.07
C ASN A 85 -12.36 -13.63 13.81
N PHE A 86 -11.18 -13.78 13.21
CA PHE A 86 -10.52 -15.08 12.98
C PHE A 86 -10.20 -15.82 14.27
N ARG A 87 -9.95 -15.12 15.39
CA ARG A 87 -9.79 -15.78 16.70
C ARG A 87 -11.06 -16.47 17.20
N ASN A 88 -12.22 -16.11 16.67
CA ASN A 88 -13.53 -16.61 17.09
C ASN A 88 -14.12 -17.64 16.11
N THR A 89 -13.40 -18.01 15.05
CA THR A 89 -13.90 -18.89 13.98
C THR A 89 -12.90 -20.04 13.76
N PRO A 90 -13.33 -21.32 13.76
CA PRO A 90 -12.43 -22.42 13.44
C PRO A 90 -11.96 -22.31 11.99
N LEU A 91 -10.64 -22.25 11.78
CA LEU A 91 -9.98 -22.07 10.49
C LEU A 91 -10.38 -23.17 9.50
N ASN A 92 -10.97 -22.78 8.36
CA ASN A 92 -10.99 -23.60 7.15
C ASN A 92 -9.84 -23.12 6.24
N ASN A 93 -8.79 -23.93 6.14
CA ASN A 93 -7.50 -23.59 5.51
C ASN A 93 -7.60 -23.48 3.98
N HIS A 94 -7.93 -22.32 3.42
CA HIS A 94 -7.93 -22.18 1.95
C HIS A 94 -7.35 -20.90 1.34
N VAL A 95 -6.82 -19.95 2.13
CA VAL A 95 -6.40 -18.64 1.57
C VAL A 95 -4.87 -18.43 1.56
N HIS A 96 -4.09 -19.35 2.14
CA HIS A 96 -2.66 -19.08 2.37
C HIS A 96 -1.73 -19.22 1.15
N GLU A 97 -2.22 -19.70 0.00
CA GLU A 97 -1.35 -20.06 -1.13
C GLU A 97 -0.93 -18.89 -2.05
N HIS A 98 -1.56 -17.70 -1.95
CA HIS A 98 -1.35 -16.65 -2.96
C HIS A 98 -0.46 -15.46 -2.56
N PHE A 99 -0.06 -15.32 -1.28
CA PHE A 99 0.68 -14.12 -0.83
C PHE A 99 2.18 -14.32 -0.58
N VAL A 100 2.71 -15.54 -0.68
CA VAL A 100 4.15 -15.81 -0.58
C VAL A 100 4.78 -15.66 -1.97
N GLY A 101 4.72 -14.45 -2.52
CA GLY A 101 5.50 -14.09 -3.70
C GLY A 101 6.96 -13.87 -3.29
N GLU A 102 7.82 -14.83 -3.66
CA GLU A 102 9.29 -14.77 -3.77
C GLU A 102 9.95 -13.58 -3.03
N PHE A 103 10.14 -13.74 -1.72
CA PHE A 103 11.23 -13.06 -1.05
C PHE A 103 12.49 -13.87 -1.39
N GLU A 104 13.38 -13.32 -2.22
CA GLU A 104 14.69 -13.93 -2.44
C GLU A 104 15.35 -14.15 -1.08
N GLU A 105 15.59 -15.42 -0.75
CA GLU A 105 16.48 -15.82 0.32
C GLU A 105 17.87 -15.27 -0.01
N GLY A 106 18.25 -14.17 0.65
CA GLY A 106 19.65 -13.81 0.81
C GLY A 106 20.36 -14.87 1.64
N ASN A 107 20.67 -16.01 1.03
CA ASN A 107 21.54 -17.02 1.62
C ASN A 107 23.00 -16.58 1.47
N GLY A 108 23.59 -16.23 2.61
CA GLY A 108 24.87 -16.83 2.99
C GLY A 108 26.13 -16.16 2.49
N ILE A 109 26.84 -15.56 3.43
CA ILE A 109 28.29 -15.40 3.43
C ILE A 109 28.97 -16.73 3.08
N ARG A 110 29.74 -16.76 1.99
CA ARG A 110 31.13 -17.26 1.94
C ARG A 110 31.82 -16.79 0.66
#